data_AF-A0A6L7CLS6-F1
#
_entry.id   AF-A0A6L7CLS6-F1
#
_cell.length_a   1.000
_cell.length_b   1.000
_cell.length_c   1.000
_cell.angle_alpha   90.00
_cell.angle_beta   90.00
_cell.angle_gamma   90.00
#
_symmetry.space_group_name_H-M   'P 1'
#
loop_
_entity.id
_entity.type
_entity.pdbx_description
1 polymer ?
#
loop_
_entity_poly.entity_id
_entity_poly.type
_entity_poly.pdbx_seq_one_letter_code
_entity_poly.pdbx_strand_id
1 'polypeptide(L)'
;MNLLKSLAAVSSMTMFSRVLGFARDAIVARIFGAGMATDAFFVAFKLPNLLRRIFAEGAFSQAFVPILAEYKSKQGEDATRVFVSYVSGLLTLALAVVTVAGMLAAPWVIMVTAPGFADTADKFALTSQLLKITFPYILLISLASLVGAILNTWNRFSIPAFAPTLLNISMIGFALFAAPYFNPPVLALAWAVTVGGILQLVYQLPHLKKIGMLVLPRINFHDAGAMRVVKQMGPAILGVSVSQISLIINTIFASFLASGSVSWMYYADRLMEFP
;
A
#
# COMPACT_ATOMS: atom_id res chain seq x y z
N MET A 1 20.55 -2.36 23.27
CA MET A 1 19.32 -1.65 22.83
C MET A 1 18.24 -1.89 23.86
N ASN A 2 17.60 -0.86 24.41
CA ASN A 2 16.51 -1.09 25.36
C ASN A 2 15.23 -1.45 24.59
N LEU A 3 14.90 -2.75 24.55
CA LEU A 3 13.76 -3.28 23.81
C LEU A 3 12.45 -2.61 24.25
N LEU A 4 12.30 -2.34 25.55
CA LEU A 4 11.13 -1.65 26.10
C LEU A 4 10.95 -0.25 25.52
N LYS A 5 12.04 0.51 25.33
CA LYS A 5 11.98 1.85 24.73
C LYS A 5 11.60 1.80 23.26
N SER A 6 12.12 0.82 22.53
CA SER A 6 11.81 0.65 21.10
C SER A 6 10.36 0.20 20.90
N LEU A 7 9.90 -0.74 21.73
CA LEU A 7 8.54 -1.23 21.73
C LEU A 7 7.56 -0.11 22.11
N ALA A 8 7.84 0.64 23.18
CA ALA A 8 7.03 1.79 23.58
C ALA A 8 6.94 2.85 22.48
N ALA A 9 8.04 3.16 21.80
CA ALA A 9 8.06 4.11 20.69
C ALA A 9 7.25 3.62 19.48
N VAL A 10 7.41 2.36 19.08
CA VAL A 10 6.63 1.79 17.96
C VAL A 10 5.15 1.75 18.31
N SER A 11 4.79 1.34 19.52
CA SER A 11 3.41 1.30 19.99
C SER A 11 2.78 2.69 20.03
N SER A 12 3.48 3.72 20.52
CA SER A 12 2.94 5.09 20.57
C SER A 12 2.75 5.67 19.17
N MET A 13 3.70 5.46 18.25
CA MET A 13 3.56 5.87 16.84
C MET A 13 2.38 5.15 16.16
N THR A 14 2.20 3.86 16.46
CA THR A 14 1.08 3.08 15.92
C THR A 14 -0.25 3.60 16.45
N MET A 15 -0.34 3.90 17.75
CA MET A 15 -1.55 4.45 18.36
C MET A 15 -1.89 5.83 17.78
N PHE A 16 -0.90 6.71 17.63
CA PHE A 16 -1.07 8.01 16.97
C PHE A 16 -1.56 7.86 15.52
N SER A 17 -0.96 6.95 14.75
CA SER A 17 -1.39 6.67 13.39
C SER A 17 -2.82 6.12 13.33
N ARG A 18 -3.26 5.34 14.33
CA ARG A 18 -4.63 4.82 14.41
C ARG A 18 -5.62 5.95 14.69
N VAL A 19 -5.34 6.81 15.67
CA VAL A 19 -6.19 8.00 15.96
C VAL A 19 -6.30 8.91 14.73
N LEU A 20 -5.18 9.16 14.03
CA LEU A 20 -5.22 9.91 12.77
C LEU A 20 -5.98 9.20 11.65
N GLY A 21 -5.91 7.87 11.57
CA GLY A 21 -6.72 7.08 10.65
C GLY A 21 -8.21 7.23 10.91
N PHE A 22 -8.60 7.23 12.19
CA PHE A 22 -9.98 7.51 12.61
C PHE A 22 -10.44 8.92 12.25
N ALA A 23 -9.60 9.91 12.56
CA ALA A 23 -9.89 11.30 12.19
C ALA A 23 -10.04 11.47 10.67
N ARG A 24 -9.17 10.82 9.88
CA ARG A 24 -9.27 10.77 8.42
C ARG A 24 -10.62 10.22 7.98
N ASP A 25 -11.03 9.07 8.48
CA ASP A 25 -12.28 8.44 8.05
C ASP A 25 -13.51 9.27 8.43
N ALA A 26 -13.51 9.87 9.62
CA ALA A 26 -14.56 10.80 10.05
C ALA A 26 -14.64 12.06 9.15
N ILE A 27 -13.49 12.63 8.78
CA ILE A 27 -13.42 13.79 7.87
C ILE A 27 -13.90 13.42 6.47
N VAL A 28 -13.46 12.28 5.94
CA VAL A 28 -13.91 11.78 4.63
C VAL A 28 -15.42 11.55 4.64
N ALA A 29 -15.97 10.91 5.69
CA ALA A 29 -17.40 10.70 5.83
C ALA A 29 -18.18 12.03 5.89
N ARG A 30 -17.66 13.03 6.62
CA ARG A 30 -18.30 14.34 6.74
C ARG A 30 -18.34 15.09 5.40
N ILE A 31 -17.26 15.04 4.62
CA ILE A 31 -17.11 15.85 3.40
C ILE A 31 -17.76 15.17 2.20
N PHE A 32 -17.57 13.86 2.04
CA PHE A 32 -18.01 13.12 0.85
C PHE A 32 -19.25 12.25 1.09
N GLY A 33 -19.64 12.04 2.35
CA GLY A 33 -20.82 11.25 2.73
C GLY A 33 -20.64 9.75 2.53
N ALA A 34 -21.76 9.03 2.51
CA ALA A 34 -21.83 7.62 2.13
C ALA A 34 -22.72 7.49 0.90
N GLY A 35 -22.13 7.63 -0.29
CA GLY A 35 -22.86 7.65 -1.56
C GLY A 35 -22.07 7.03 -2.71
N MET A 36 -22.55 7.23 -3.94
CA MET A 36 -21.95 6.63 -5.14
C MET A 36 -20.45 6.94 -5.30
N ALA A 37 -20.06 8.18 -5.02
CA ALA A 37 -18.67 8.64 -5.17
C ALA A 37 -17.74 7.96 -4.15
N THR A 38 -18.14 7.86 -2.88
CA THR A 38 -17.33 7.20 -1.84
C THR A 38 -17.28 5.69 -2.02
N ASP A 39 -18.36 5.07 -2.49
CA ASP A 39 -18.35 3.66 -2.91
C ASP A 39 -17.31 3.42 -4.01
N ALA A 40 -17.33 4.25 -5.06
CA ALA A 40 -16.38 4.18 -6.16
C ALA A 40 -14.93 4.33 -5.66
N PHE A 41 -14.68 5.28 -4.75
CA PHE A 41 -13.37 5.45 -4.12
C PHE A 41 -12.94 4.25 -3.27
N PHE A 42 -13.81 3.74 -2.40
CA PHE A 42 -13.43 2.63 -1.52
C PHE A 42 -13.20 1.34 -2.29
N VAL A 43 -13.96 1.07 -3.36
CA VAL A 43 -13.65 -0.05 -4.28
C VAL A 43 -12.30 0.18 -4.96
N ALA A 44 -12.10 1.36 -5.57
CA ALA A 44 -10.85 1.70 -6.25
C ALA A 44 -9.62 1.68 -5.33
N PHE A 45 -9.77 2.04 -4.05
CA PHE A 45 -8.70 2.04 -3.06
C PHE A 45 -8.45 0.66 -2.44
N LYS A 46 -9.46 -0.21 -2.39
CA LYS A 46 -9.31 -1.56 -1.86
C LYS A 46 -8.33 -2.37 -2.69
N LEU A 47 -8.42 -2.30 -4.02
CA LEU A 47 -7.55 -3.00 -4.96
C LEU A 47 -6.04 -2.79 -4.74
N PRO A 48 -5.52 -1.54 -4.73
CA PRO A 48 -4.12 -1.29 -4.37
C PRO A 48 -3.74 -1.79 -2.97
N ASN A 49 -4.66 -1.72 -2.00
CA ASN A 49 -4.41 -2.21 -0.65
C ASN A 49 -4.31 -3.74 -0.56
N LEU A 50 -5.09 -4.48 -1.34
CA LEU A 50 -4.97 -5.95 -1.44
C LEU A 50 -3.58 -6.32 -1.98
N LEU A 51 -3.15 -5.65 -3.07
CA LEU A 51 -1.83 -5.88 -3.66
C LEU A 51 -0.69 -5.48 -2.73
N ARG A 52 -0.84 -4.38 -1.97
CA ARG A 52 0.09 -4.01 -0.89
C ARG A 52 0.24 -5.13 0.13
N ARG A 53 -0.85 -5.76 0.58
CA ARG A 53 -0.78 -6.86 1.54
C ARG A 53 0.01 -8.06 0.99
N ILE A 54 -0.09 -8.33 -0.31
CA ILE A 54 0.65 -9.42 -0.98
C ILE A 54 2.14 -9.05 -1.16
N PHE A 55 2.42 -7.91 -1.81
CA PHE A 55 3.76 -7.54 -2.28
C PHE A 55 4.61 -6.77 -1.28
N ALA A 56 4.01 -6.13 -0.27
CA ALA A 56 4.72 -5.25 0.65
C ALA A 56 4.82 -5.85 2.06
N GLU A 57 3.71 -6.35 2.61
CA GLU A 57 3.63 -6.77 4.01
C GLU A 57 3.74 -8.29 4.21
N GLY A 58 3.08 -9.09 3.37
CA GLY A 58 2.99 -10.54 3.54
C GLY A 58 4.17 -11.29 2.95
N ALA A 59 4.04 -11.68 1.68
CA ALA A 59 4.97 -12.62 1.05
C ALA A 59 6.38 -12.07 0.91
N PHE A 60 6.50 -10.77 0.58
CA PHE A 60 7.80 -10.13 0.40
C PHE A 60 8.58 -10.05 1.71
N SER A 61 7.99 -9.55 2.80
CA SER A 61 8.70 -9.41 4.07
C SER A 61 9.14 -10.76 4.65
N GLN A 62 8.31 -11.81 4.48
CA GLN A 62 8.66 -13.17 4.91
C GLN A 62 9.85 -13.75 4.16
N ALA A 63 9.98 -13.49 2.85
CA ALA A 63 11.10 -13.97 2.03
C ALA A 63 12.35 -13.09 2.17
N PHE A 64 12.18 -11.77 2.13
CA PHE A 64 13.27 -10.82 2.03
C PHE A 64 14.03 -10.62 3.35
N VAL A 65 13.32 -10.48 4.48
CA VAL A 65 13.95 -10.12 5.76
C VAL A 65 14.96 -11.18 6.25
N PRO A 66 14.67 -12.50 6.21
CA PRO A 66 15.64 -13.52 6.61
C PRO A 66 16.88 -13.54 5.71
N ILE A 67 16.70 -13.40 4.40
CA ILE A 67 17.82 -13.38 3.43
C ILE A 67 18.66 -12.12 3.64
N LEU A 68 18.03 -10.96 3.84
CA LEU A 68 18.76 -9.71 4.12
C LEU A 68 19.59 -9.82 5.40
N ALA A 69 19.04 -10.44 6.46
CA ALA A 69 19.78 -10.68 7.70
C ALA A 69 20.96 -11.64 7.50
N GLU A 70 20.80 -12.68 6.67
CA GLU A 70 21.87 -13.59 6.28
C GLU A 70 23.00 -12.86 5.54
N TYR A 71 22.67 -12.03 4.54
CA TYR A 71 23.66 -11.23 3.81
C TYR A 71 24.42 -10.27 4.73
N LYS A 72 23.69 -9.56 5.58
CA LYS A 72 24.25 -8.62 6.56
C LYS A 72 25.23 -9.30 7.53
N SER A 73 24.93 -10.53 7.96
CA SER A 73 25.73 -11.24 8.97
C SER A 73 26.88 -12.06 8.39
N LYS A 74 26.71 -12.65 7.20
CA LYS A 74 27.66 -13.62 6.64
C LYS A 74 28.44 -13.13 5.42
N GLN A 75 27.86 -12.25 4.61
CA GLN A 75 28.40 -11.87 3.29
C GLN A 75 29.07 -10.49 3.28
N GLY A 76 28.91 -9.71 4.35
CA GLY A 76 29.47 -8.37 4.47
C GLY A 76 28.58 -7.28 3.85
N GLU A 77 28.95 -6.02 4.10
CA GLU A 77 28.13 -4.86 3.75
C GLU A 77 28.03 -4.64 2.24
N ASP A 78 29.13 -4.76 1.49
CA ASP A 78 29.15 -4.51 0.05
C ASP A 78 28.30 -5.53 -0.73
N ALA A 79 28.41 -6.82 -0.37
CA ALA A 79 27.54 -7.85 -0.93
C ALA A 79 26.07 -7.59 -0.62
N THR A 80 25.78 -7.09 0.59
CA THR A 80 24.41 -6.72 0.99
C THR A 80 23.87 -5.54 0.16
N ARG A 81 24.69 -4.54 -0.13
CA ARG A 81 24.30 -3.41 -1.00
C ARG A 81 23.98 -3.88 -2.43
N VAL A 82 24.81 -4.76 -3.00
CA VAL A 82 24.57 -5.33 -4.33
C VAL A 82 23.29 -6.18 -4.35
N PHE A 83 23.08 -7.02 -3.34
CA PHE A 83 21.84 -7.80 -3.18
C PHE A 83 20.60 -6.89 -3.13
N VAL A 84 20.62 -5.84 -2.30
CA VAL A 84 19.51 -4.88 -2.19
C VAL A 84 19.28 -4.14 -3.51
N SER A 85 20.34 -3.79 -4.24
CA SER A 85 20.24 -3.17 -5.58
C SER A 85 19.44 -4.03 -6.56
N TYR A 86 19.75 -5.34 -6.62
CA TYR A 86 19.09 -6.27 -7.53
C TYR A 86 17.66 -6.59 -7.11
N VAL A 87 17.42 -6.84 -5.82
CA VAL A 87 16.06 -7.06 -5.31
C VAL A 87 15.19 -5.82 -5.53
N SER A 88 15.72 -4.62 -5.25
CA SER A 88 15.00 -3.37 -5.49
C SER A 88 14.69 -3.17 -6.97
N GLY A 89 15.65 -3.44 -7.87
CA GLY A 89 15.44 -3.31 -9.32
C GLY A 89 14.40 -4.30 -9.86
N LEU A 90 14.47 -5.57 -9.46
CA LEU A 90 13.51 -6.58 -9.89
C LEU A 90 12.11 -6.31 -9.34
N LEU A 91 12.00 -5.91 -8.07
CA LEU A 91 10.73 -5.53 -7.45
C LEU A 91 10.14 -4.29 -8.14
N THR A 92 10.95 -3.27 -8.41
CA THR A 92 10.52 -2.06 -9.12
C THR A 92 10.01 -2.41 -10.51
N LEU A 93 10.74 -3.24 -11.26
CA LEU A 93 10.34 -3.66 -12.60
C LEU A 93 9.01 -4.43 -12.57
N ALA A 94 8.89 -5.43 -11.70
CA ALA A 94 7.67 -6.23 -11.57
C ALA A 94 6.46 -5.35 -11.21
N LEU A 95 6.63 -4.45 -10.23
CA LEU A 95 5.56 -3.53 -9.81
C LEU A 95 5.23 -2.49 -10.87
N ALA A 96 6.21 -2.01 -11.65
CA ALA A 96 5.96 -1.11 -12.76
C ALA A 96 5.11 -1.80 -13.83
N VAL A 97 5.42 -3.05 -14.19
CA VAL A 97 4.62 -3.86 -15.11
C VAL A 97 3.20 -4.05 -14.56
N VAL A 98 3.04 -4.47 -13.30
CA VAL A 98 1.73 -4.66 -12.67
C VAL A 98 0.95 -3.34 -12.63
N THR A 99 1.61 -2.22 -12.36
CA THR A 99 0.97 -0.89 -12.29
C THR A 99 0.46 -0.47 -13.66
N VAL A 100 1.31 -0.52 -14.69
CA VAL A 100 0.92 -0.16 -16.06
C VAL A 100 -0.18 -1.07 -16.57
N ALA A 101 -0.04 -2.40 -16.38
CA ALA A 101 -1.05 -3.36 -16.77
C ALA A 101 -2.38 -3.10 -16.06
N GLY A 102 -2.37 -2.83 -14.75
CA GLY A 102 -3.56 -2.54 -13.97
C GLY A 102 -4.25 -1.23 -14.34
N MET A 103 -3.49 -0.20 -14.71
CA MET A 103 -4.03 1.07 -15.18
C MET A 103 -4.68 0.94 -16.56
N LEU A 104 -4.02 0.24 -17.49
CA LEU A 104 -4.57 -0.03 -18.82
C LEU A 104 -5.79 -0.95 -18.71
N ALA A 105 -5.71 -1.94 -17.83
CA ALA A 105 -6.76 -2.92 -17.64
C ALA A 105 -7.84 -2.52 -16.61
N ALA A 106 -7.81 -1.28 -16.12
CA ALA A 106 -8.68 -0.84 -15.02
C ALA A 106 -10.18 -1.17 -15.22
N PRO A 107 -10.79 -0.98 -16.41
CA PRO A 107 -12.19 -1.35 -16.62
C PRO A 107 -12.47 -2.84 -16.40
N TRP A 108 -11.61 -3.73 -16.91
CA TRP A 108 -11.77 -5.18 -16.70
C TRP A 108 -11.54 -5.56 -15.23
N VAL A 109 -10.61 -4.89 -14.55
CA VAL A 109 -10.38 -5.10 -13.13
C VAL A 109 -11.64 -4.74 -12.31
N ILE A 110 -12.30 -3.63 -12.63
CA ILE A 110 -13.58 -3.26 -11.98
C ILE A 110 -14.69 -4.24 -12.33
N MET A 111 -14.77 -4.72 -13.58
CA MET A 111 -15.75 -5.72 -13.98
C MET A 111 -15.62 -7.04 -13.19
N VAL A 112 -14.39 -7.44 -12.84
CA VAL A 112 -14.15 -8.64 -12.03
C VAL A 112 -14.40 -8.39 -10.53
N THR A 113 -14.07 -7.20 -10.02
CA THR A 113 -14.09 -6.94 -8.57
C THR A 113 -15.39 -6.31 -8.05
N ALA A 114 -16.10 -5.56 -8.89
CA ALA A 114 -17.36 -4.92 -8.57
C ALA A 114 -18.29 -4.89 -9.81
N PRO A 115 -18.69 -6.07 -10.34
CA PRO A 115 -19.53 -6.16 -11.54
C PRO A 115 -20.84 -5.39 -11.42
N GLY A 116 -21.45 -5.31 -10.24
CA GLY A 116 -22.71 -4.59 -10.03
C GLY A 116 -22.63 -3.09 -10.25
N PHE A 117 -21.42 -2.51 -10.38
CA PHE A 117 -21.28 -1.11 -10.77
C PHE A 117 -21.49 -0.90 -12.27
N ALA A 118 -21.42 -1.96 -13.09
CA ALA A 118 -21.68 -1.88 -14.53
C ALA A 118 -23.12 -1.45 -14.86
N ASP A 119 -24.07 -1.71 -13.96
CA ASP A 119 -25.48 -1.29 -14.10
C ASP A 119 -25.64 0.24 -14.04
N THR A 120 -24.64 0.96 -13.52
CA THR A 120 -24.62 2.43 -13.45
C THR A 120 -23.37 2.96 -14.16
N ALA A 121 -23.53 3.40 -15.42
CA ALA A 121 -22.43 3.81 -16.29
C ALA A 121 -21.48 4.84 -15.65
N ASP A 122 -22.02 5.86 -14.99
CA ASP A 122 -21.23 6.91 -14.33
C ASP A 122 -20.42 6.35 -13.13
N LYS A 123 -21.01 5.42 -12.36
CA LYS A 123 -20.33 4.77 -11.23
C LYS A 123 -19.17 3.93 -11.72
N PHE A 124 -19.35 3.18 -12.80
CA PHE A 124 -18.30 2.36 -13.40
C PHE A 124 -17.16 3.20 -13.98
N ALA A 125 -17.48 4.27 -14.71
CA ALA A 125 -16.50 5.18 -15.29
C ALA A 125 -15.68 5.88 -14.19
N LEU A 126 -16.35 6.41 -13.16
CA LEU A 126 -15.70 7.04 -12.01
C LEU A 126 -14.79 6.07 -11.26
N THR A 127 -15.27 4.86 -10.96
CA THR A 127 -14.47 3.83 -10.26
C THR A 127 -13.23 3.46 -11.06
N SER A 128 -13.37 3.30 -12.38
CA SER A 128 -12.24 3.00 -13.28
C SER A 128 -11.23 4.14 -13.32
N GLN A 129 -11.68 5.40 -13.33
CA GLN A 129 -10.80 6.57 -13.29
C GLN A 129 -10.07 6.67 -11.95
N LEU A 130 -10.79 6.50 -10.83
CA LEU A 130 -10.20 6.50 -9.49
C LEU A 130 -9.15 5.39 -9.37
N LEU A 131 -9.45 4.19 -9.88
CA LEU A 131 -8.52 3.07 -9.87
C LEU A 131 -7.23 3.39 -10.64
N LYS A 132 -7.32 4.03 -11.81
CA LYS A 132 -6.14 4.46 -12.59
C LYS A 132 -5.27 5.44 -11.80
N ILE A 133 -5.88 6.36 -11.06
CA ILE A 133 -5.17 7.37 -10.27
C ILE A 133 -4.53 6.74 -9.03
N THR A 134 -5.21 5.80 -8.35
CA THR A 134 -4.71 5.16 -7.13
C THR A 134 -3.75 4.00 -7.41
N PHE A 135 -3.78 3.38 -8.59
CA PHE A 135 -2.95 2.21 -8.89
C PHE A 135 -1.44 2.42 -8.65
N PRO A 136 -0.82 3.54 -9.05
CA PRO A 136 0.60 3.82 -8.79
C PRO A 136 1.00 3.72 -7.31
N TYR A 137 0.04 3.84 -6.39
CA TYR A 137 0.28 3.62 -4.96
C TYR A 137 0.91 2.26 -4.67
N ILE A 138 0.59 1.18 -5.41
CA ILE A 138 1.15 -0.16 -5.16
C ILE A 138 2.67 -0.19 -5.31
N LEU A 139 3.19 0.55 -6.30
CA LEU A 139 4.62 0.64 -6.56
C LEU A 139 5.27 1.41 -5.42
N LEU A 140 4.70 2.56 -5.07
CA LEU A 140 5.21 3.45 -4.05
C LEU A 140 5.24 2.78 -2.67
N ILE A 141 4.14 2.15 -2.27
CA ILE A 141 4.03 1.53 -0.95
C ILE A 141 4.86 0.26 -0.81
N SER A 142 5.01 -0.53 -1.88
CA SER A 142 5.85 -1.72 -1.87
C SER A 142 7.33 -1.34 -1.77
N LEU A 143 7.76 -0.30 -2.49
CA LEU A 143 9.12 0.25 -2.32
C LEU A 143 9.31 0.86 -0.93
N ALA A 144 8.32 1.57 -0.41
CA ALA A 144 8.36 2.08 0.96
C ALA A 144 8.47 0.94 1.99
N SER A 145 7.81 -0.19 1.77
CA SER A 145 7.93 -1.38 2.63
C SER A 145 9.29 -2.06 2.50
N LEU A 146 9.86 -2.16 1.30
CA LEU A 146 11.24 -2.62 1.09
C LEU A 146 12.22 -1.79 1.91
N VAL A 147 12.14 -0.45 1.79
CA VAL A 147 12.97 0.48 2.56
C VAL A 147 12.72 0.29 4.06
N GLY A 148 11.45 0.12 4.46
CA GLY A 148 11.06 -0.13 5.83
C GLY A 148 11.66 -1.42 6.41
N ALA A 149 11.64 -2.50 5.63
CA ALA A 149 12.25 -3.78 5.99
C ALA A 149 13.77 -3.65 6.19
N ILE A 150 14.46 -2.92 5.30
CA ILE A 150 15.89 -2.63 5.45
C ILE A 150 16.13 -1.82 6.73
N LEU A 151 15.38 -0.75 6.97
CA LEU A 151 15.53 0.05 8.18
C LEU A 151 15.28 -0.77 9.46
N ASN A 152 14.30 -1.67 9.45
CA ASN A 152 14.02 -2.59 10.56
C ASN A 152 15.21 -3.53 10.83
N THR A 153 15.83 -4.10 9.80
CA THR A 153 17.03 -4.95 9.95
C THR A 153 18.25 -4.17 10.50
N TRP A 154 18.26 -2.83 10.37
CA TRP A 154 19.23 -1.92 10.99
C TRP A 154 18.75 -1.30 12.30
N ASN A 155 17.74 -1.89 12.94
CA ASN A 155 17.19 -1.48 14.23
C ASN A 155 16.55 -0.07 14.25
N ARG A 156 16.11 0.44 13.10
CA ARG A 156 15.44 1.74 12.96
C ARG A 156 13.92 1.56 12.85
N PHE A 157 13.29 0.95 13.85
CA PHE A 157 11.87 0.55 13.81
C PHE A 157 10.85 1.70 13.81
N SER A 158 11.22 2.82 14.43
CA SER A 158 10.34 3.99 14.55
C SER A 158 10.07 4.69 13.22
N ILE A 159 11.05 4.69 12.31
CA ILE A 159 10.93 5.42 11.04
C ILE A 159 9.87 4.73 10.14
N PRO A 160 9.93 3.41 9.90
CA PRO A 160 8.90 2.70 9.15
C PRO A 160 7.53 2.73 9.84
N ALA A 161 7.49 2.70 11.18
CA ALA A 161 6.24 2.77 11.94
C ALA A 161 5.49 4.10 11.74
N PHE A 162 6.19 5.19 11.41
CA PHE A 162 5.56 6.49 11.13
C PHE A 162 4.99 6.60 9.70
N ALA A 163 5.46 5.79 8.75
CA ALA A 163 5.06 5.91 7.34
C ALA A 163 3.53 5.88 7.10
N PRO A 164 2.72 5.00 7.74
CA PRO A 164 1.27 5.01 7.56
C PRO A 164 0.61 6.36 7.91
N THR A 165 1.20 7.13 8.83
CA THR A 165 0.73 8.45 9.24
C THR A 165 0.73 9.44 8.08
N LEU A 166 1.70 9.36 7.18
CA LEU A 166 1.83 10.27 6.03
C LEU A 166 0.68 10.11 5.03
N LEU A 167 0.18 8.89 4.84
CA LEU A 167 -1.02 8.67 4.03
C LEU A 167 -2.25 9.30 4.68
N ASN A 168 -2.40 9.15 6.00
CA ASN A 168 -3.51 9.77 6.73
C ASN A 168 -3.48 11.30 6.64
N ILE A 169 -2.30 11.91 6.85
CA ILE A 169 -2.10 13.36 6.71
C ILE A 169 -2.43 13.81 5.29
N SER A 170 -1.96 13.09 4.26
CA SER A 170 -2.25 13.38 2.86
C SER A 170 -3.75 13.35 2.58
N MET A 171 -4.44 12.28 3.00
CA MET A 171 -5.89 12.14 2.80
C MET A 171 -6.69 13.21 3.53
N ILE A 172 -6.35 13.55 4.77
CA ILE A 172 -6.99 14.63 5.53
C ILE A 172 -6.78 15.98 4.82
N GLY A 173 -5.53 16.30 4.45
CA GLY A 173 -5.19 17.55 3.81
C GLY A 173 -5.89 17.73 2.46
N PHE A 174 -5.89 16.71 1.62
CA PHE A 174 -6.61 16.75 0.34
C PHE A 174 -8.13 16.82 0.53
N ALA A 175 -8.70 16.09 1.49
CA ALA A 175 -10.13 16.17 1.77
C ALA A 175 -10.56 17.59 2.18
N LEU A 176 -9.78 18.25 3.05
CA LEU A 176 -10.11 19.58 3.57
C LEU A 176 -9.83 20.70 2.56
N PHE A 177 -8.70 20.64 1.87
CA PHE A 177 -8.21 21.76 1.07
C PHE A 177 -8.32 21.54 -0.43
N ALA A 178 -8.23 20.30 -0.91
CA ALA A 178 -8.20 20.02 -2.34
C ALA A 178 -9.58 19.65 -2.91
N ALA A 179 -10.47 19.06 -2.11
CA ALA A 179 -11.79 18.61 -2.57
C ALA A 179 -12.61 19.65 -3.36
N PRO A 180 -12.64 20.96 -2.99
CA PRO A 180 -13.38 21.97 -3.74
C PRO A 180 -12.83 22.25 -5.15
N TYR A 181 -11.57 21.88 -5.42
CA TYR A 181 -10.89 22.13 -6.70
C TYR A 181 -11.07 21.00 -7.73
N PHE A 182 -11.73 19.91 -7.35
CA PHE A 182 -11.99 18.77 -8.24
C PHE A 182 -13.48 18.63 -8.54
N ASN A 183 -13.80 18.26 -9.78
CA ASN A 183 -15.14 17.84 -10.17
C ASN A 183 -15.06 16.51 -10.96
N PRO A 184 -15.52 15.37 -10.40
CA PRO A 184 -16.14 15.23 -9.08
C PRO A 184 -15.14 15.37 -7.91
N PRO A 185 -15.56 15.87 -6.74
CA PRO A 185 -14.68 16.14 -5.59
C PRO A 185 -13.87 14.93 -5.11
N VAL A 186 -14.40 13.72 -5.29
CA VAL A 186 -13.77 12.47 -4.83
C VAL A 186 -12.42 12.17 -5.50
N LEU A 187 -12.14 12.78 -6.67
CA LEU A 187 -10.82 12.69 -7.30
C LEU A 187 -9.71 13.20 -6.39
N ALA A 188 -9.99 14.16 -5.50
CA ALA A 188 -9.04 14.65 -4.51
C ALA A 188 -8.53 13.51 -3.62
N LEU A 189 -9.38 12.56 -3.21
CA LEU A 189 -8.97 11.41 -2.39
C LEU A 189 -8.09 10.45 -3.16
N ALA A 190 -8.36 10.20 -4.44
CA ALA A 190 -7.51 9.34 -5.26
C ALA A 190 -6.10 9.92 -5.41
N TRP A 191 -5.99 11.22 -5.69
CA TRP A 191 -4.70 11.91 -5.71
C TRP A 191 -4.01 11.90 -4.34
N ALA A 192 -4.77 12.06 -3.25
CA ALA A 192 -4.25 12.01 -1.90
C ALA A 192 -3.54 10.69 -1.58
N VAL A 193 -4.06 9.57 -2.09
CA VAL A 193 -3.46 8.24 -1.93
C VAL A 193 -2.10 8.17 -2.61
N THR A 194 -2.02 8.60 -3.87
CA THR A 194 -0.76 8.57 -4.64
C THR A 194 0.28 9.52 -4.05
N VAL A 195 -0.12 10.75 -3.68
CA VAL A 195 0.76 11.69 -2.97
C VAL A 195 1.21 11.13 -1.63
N GLY A 196 0.31 10.49 -0.87
CA GLY A 196 0.64 9.83 0.38
C GLY A 196 1.70 8.75 0.21
N GLY A 197 1.60 7.92 -0.85
CA GLY A 197 2.61 6.93 -1.20
C GLY A 197 3.98 7.54 -1.52
N ILE A 198 4.02 8.67 -2.23
CA ILE A 198 5.27 9.40 -2.50
C ILE A 198 5.90 9.86 -1.19
N LEU A 199 5.12 10.49 -0.32
CA LEU A 199 5.59 10.97 0.99
C LEU A 199 6.16 9.81 1.82
N GLN A 200 5.49 8.66 1.83
CA GLN A 200 5.93 7.45 2.54
C GLN A 200 7.29 6.94 2.07
N LEU A 201 7.51 6.91 0.76
CA LEU A 201 8.79 6.49 0.21
C LEU A 201 9.88 7.53 0.53
N VAL A 202 9.64 8.80 0.15
CA VAL A 202 10.62 9.89 0.27
C VAL A 202 11.05 10.13 1.71
N TYR A 203 10.13 10.04 2.67
CA TYR A 203 10.43 10.22 4.10
C TYR A 203 11.50 9.24 4.62
N GLN A 204 11.52 8.01 4.10
CA GLN A 204 12.42 6.96 4.57
C GLN A 204 13.79 7.00 3.87
N LEU A 205 13.90 7.55 2.66
CA LEU A 205 15.15 7.58 1.88
C LEU A 205 16.34 8.27 2.58
N PRO A 206 16.18 9.43 3.26
CA PRO A 206 17.29 10.05 4.00
C PRO A 206 17.84 9.16 5.11
N HIS A 207 16.99 8.36 5.75
CA HIS A 207 17.39 7.42 6.80
C HIS A 207 18.12 6.22 6.21
N LEU A 208 17.72 5.79 5.01
CA LEU A 208 18.42 4.77 4.23
C LEU A 208 19.84 5.22 3.82
N LYS A 209 20.00 6.50 3.45
CA LYS A 209 21.31 7.10 3.16
C LYS A 209 22.24 7.08 4.36
N LYS A 210 21.73 7.38 5.56
CA LYS A 210 22.52 7.40 6.81
C LYS A 210 23.11 6.04 7.18
N ILE A 211 22.50 4.94 6.74
CA ILE A 211 22.99 3.57 6.99
C ILE A 211 23.76 2.98 5.81
N GLY A 212 24.09 3.78 4.79
CA GLY A 212 24.85 3.32 3.61
C GLY A 212 24.09 2.40 2.65
N MET A 213 22.77 2.22 2.85
CA MET A 213 21.94 1.29 2.07
C MET A 213 21.11 1.98 0.99
N LEU A 214 21.39 3.26 0.69
CA LEU A 214 20.78 3.95 -0.44
C LEU A 214 21.49 3.49 -1.71
N VAL A 215 20.96 2.44 -2.32
CA VAL A 215 21.53 1.83 -3.52
C VAL A 215 20.63 2.10 -4.72
N LEU A 216 21.25 2.34 -5.87
CA LEU A 216 20.52 2.50 -7.13
C LEU A 216 19.91 1.14 -7.52
N PRO A 217 18.62 1.07 -7.87
CA PRO A 217 17.99 -0.15 -8.35
C PRO A 217 18.68 -0.63 -9.65
N ARG A 218 19.13 -1.89 -9.69
CA ARG A 218 19.71 -2.52 -10.87
C ARG A 218 18.93 -3.76 -11.22
N ILE A 219 18.76 -4.06 -12.49
CA ILE A 219 18.00 -5.23 -12.94
C ILE A 219 18.99 -6.30 -13.36
N ASN A 220 18.97 -7.44 -12.66
CA ASN A 220 19.69 -8.64 -13.06
C ASN A 220 18.88 -9.88 -12.70
N PHE A 221 18.45 -10.62 -13.71
CA PHE A 221 17.64 -11.84 -13.54
C PHE A 221 18.47 -13.08 -13.17
N HIS A 222 19.80 -12.99 -13.20
CA HIS A 222 20.70 -14.11 -12.92
C HIS A 222 21.30 -14.05 -11.51
N ASP A 223 21.00 -13.02 -10.72
CA ASP A 223 21.50 -12.92 -9.35
C ASP A 223 20.89 -14.00 -8.46
N ALA A 224 21.74 -14.85 -7.88
CA ALA A 224 21.31 -15.97 -7.06
C ALA A 224 20.53 -15.53 -5.81
N GLY A 225 20.89 -14.38 -5.22
CA GLY A 225 20.21 -13.83 -4.05
C GLY A 225 18.80 -13.34 -4.39
N ALA A 226 18.67 -12.55 -5.44
CA ALA A 226 17.38 -12.05 -5.91
C ALA A 226 16.45 -13.20 -6.33
N MET A 227 16.96 -14.19 -7.05
CA MET A 227 16.15 -15.37 -7.43
C MET A 227 15.76 -16.24 -6.24
N ARG A 228 16.57 -16.28 -5.19
CA ARG A 228 16.21 -16.95 -3.93
C ARG A 228 15.00 -16.27 -3.27
N VAL A 229 14.95 -14.93 -3.27
CA VAL A 229 13.78 -14.17 -2.79
C VAL A 229 12.54 -14.52 -3.61
N VAL A 230 12.63 -14.49 -4.94
CA VAL A 230 11.51 -14.82 -5.84
C VAL A 230 10.98 -16.23 -5.59
N LYS A 231 11.88 -17.22 -5.44
CA LYS A 231 11.51 -18.61 -5.16
C LYS A 231 10.78 -18.77 -3.83
N GLN A 232 11.15 -18.01 -2.81
CA GLN A 232 10.48 -18.01 -1.51
C GLN A 232 9.16 -17.25 -1.52
N MET A 233 9.01 -16.23 -2.38
CA MET A 233 7.76 -15.49 -2.53
C MET A 233 6.65 -16.36 -3.12
N GLY A 234 6.94 -17.29 -4.03
CA GLY A 234 5.93 -18.13 -4.69
C GLY A 234 4.97 -18.84 -3.72
N PRO A 235 5.47 -19.67 -2.78
CA PRO A 235 4.64 -20.31 -1.75
C PRO A 235 3.95 -19.32 -0.81
N ALA A 236 4.63 -18.24 -0.43
CA ALA A 236 4.08 -17.25 0.49
C ALA A 236 2.93 -16.45 -0.14
N ILE A 237 3.01 -16.15 -1.44
CA ILE A 237 1.93 -15.50 -2.20
C ILE A 237 0.69 -16.39 -2.19
N LEU A 238 0.81 -17.71 -2.38
CA LEU A 238 -0.34 -18.62 -2.32
C LEU A 238 -1.04 -18.53 -0.96
N GLY A 239 -0.29 -18.55 0.14
CA GLY A 239 -0.84 -18.42 1.48
C GLY A 239 -1.57 -17.09 1.71
N VAL A 240 -0.97 -15.97 1.28
CA VAL A 240 -1.57 -14.64 1.48
C VAL A 240 -2.78 -14.41 0.55
N SER A 241 -2.74 -14.96 -0.67
CA SER A 241 -3.77 -14.72 -1.70
C SER A 241 -5.15 -15.26 -1.32
N VAL A 242 -5.22 -16.37 -0.57
CA VAL A 242 -6.50 -16.96 -0.13
C VAL A 242 -7.35 -15.93 0.64
N SER A 243 -6.73 -15.20 1.57
CA SER A 243 -7.42 -14.14 2.33
C SER A 243 -7.88 -12.99 1.43
N GLN A 244 -7.11 -12.65 0.39
CA GLN A 244 -7.44 -11.54 -0.52
C GLN A 244 -8.58 -11.91 -1.47
N ILE A 245 -8.64 -13.18 -1.93
CA ILE A 245 -9.74 -13.69 -2.76
C ILE A 245 -11.08 -13.55 -2.01
N SER A 246 -11.11 -13.90 -0.71
CA SER A 246 -12.30 -13.74 0.12
C SER A 246 -12.78 -12.29 0.18
N LEU A 247 -11.87 -11.33 0.34
CA LEU A 247 -12.21 -9.90 0.36
C LEU A 247 -12.72 -9.38 -1.01
N ILE A 248 -12.21 -9.94 -2.11
CA ILE A 248 -12.73 -9.63 -3.45
C ILE A 248 -14.15 -10.17 -3.59
N ILE A 249 -14.41 -11.42 -3.19
CA ILE A 249 -15.75 -12.01 -3.22
C ILE A 249 -16.75 -11.18 -2.41
N ASN A 250 -16.37 -10.73 -1.21
CA ASN A 250 -17.22 -9.83 -0.41
C ASN A 250 -17.52 -8.52 -1.14
N THR A 251 -16.56 -7.99 -1.91
CA THR A 251 -16.75 -6.76 -2.69
C THR A 251 -17.66 -7.00 -3.89
N ILE A 252 -17.59 -8.18 -4.52
CA ILE A 252 -18.51 -8.60 -5.59
C ILE A 252 -19.95 -8.61 -5.05
N PHE A 253 -20.20 -9.28 -3.93
CA PHE A 253 -21.54 -9.30 -3.31
C PHE A 253 -22.02 -7.89 -2.94
N ALA A 254 -21.16 -7.08 -2.33
CA ALA A 254 -21.51 -5.71 -1.96
C ALA A 254 -21.79 -4.81 -3.17
N SER A 255 -21.23 -5.12 -4.36
CA SER A 255 -21.42 -4.33 -5.58
C SER A 255 -22.84 -4.42 -6.15
N PHE A 256 -23.57 -5.50 -5.87
CA PHE A 256 -24.97 -5.70 -6.29
C PHE A 256 -25.99 -5.12 -5.32
N LEU A 257 -25.55 -4.56 -4.19
CA LEU A 257 -26.43 -3.95 -3.20
C LEU A 257 -26.67 -2.46 -3.51
N ALA A 258 -27.59 -1.86 -2.77
CA ALA A 258 -27.91 -0.44 -2.90
C ALA A 258 -26.67 0.45 -2.73
N SER A 259 -26.65 1.61 -3.41
CA SER A 259 -25.55 2.56 -3.30
C SER A 259 -25.36 2.99 -1.84
N GLY A 260 -24.11 3.03 -1.38
CA GLY A 260 -23.74 3.27 0.02
C GLY A 260 -23.39 2.01 0.78
N SER A 261 -23.80 0.82 0.33
CA SER A 261 -23.54 -0.45 1.04
C SER A 261 -22.04 -0.71 1.26
N VAL A 262 -21.21 -0.43 0.24
CA VAL A 262 -19.76 -0.57 0.34
C VAL A 262 -19.19 0.42 1.36
N SER A 263 -19.65 1.67 1.32
CA SER A 263 -19.25 2.71 2.28
C SER A 263 -19.66 2.36 3.71
N TRP A 264 -20.88 1.87 3.95
CA TRP A 264 -21.35 1.46 5.27
C TRP A 264 -20.51 0.31 5.84
N MET A 265 -20.26 -0.72 5.04
CA MET A 265 -19.38 -1.82 5.44
C MET A 265 -17.97 -1.32 5.75
N TYR A 266 -17.43 -0.42 4.93
CA TYR A 266 -16.11 0.16 5.15
C TYR A 266 -16.01 0.92 6.48
N TYR A 267 -16.99 1.78 6.78
CA TYR A 267 -17.00 2.53 8.04
C TYR A 267 -17.21 1.64 9.26
N ALA A 268 -18.04 0.59 9.14
CA ALA A 268 -18.22 -0.40 10.21
C ALA A 268 -16.92 -1.19 10.48
N ASP A 269 -16.24 -1.65 9.42
CA ASP A 269 -14.95 -2.34 9.52
C ASP A 269 -13.89 -1.46 10.19
N ARG A 270 -13.87 -0.17 9.87
CA ARG A 270 -12.96 0.79 10.53
C ARG A 270 -13.19 0.89 12.02
N LEU A 271 -14.45 0.92 12.46
CA LEU A 271 -14.80 0.99 13.88
C LEU A 271 -14.38 -0.29 14.61
N MET A 272 -14.51 -1.46 13.98
CA MET A 272 -14.01 -2.73 14.51
C MET A 272 -12.49 -2.83 14.52
N GLU A 273 -11.79 -2.19 13.57
CA GLU A 273 -10.33 -2.12 13.53
C GLU A 273 -9.74 -1.17 14.59
N PHE A 274 -10.57 -0.42 15.36
CA PHE A 274 -10.07 0.28 16.54
C PHE A 274 -9.69 -0.72 17.64
N PRO A 275 -8.53 -0.58 18.29
CA PRO A 275 -8.14 -1.41 19.42
C PRO A 275 -8.96 -1.14 20.67
#